data_AF-A0A4P5VDQ8-F1
#
_entry.id   AF-A0A4P5VDQ8-F1
#
_cell.length_a   1.000
_cell.length_b   1.000
_cell.length_c   1.000
_cell.angle_alpha   90.00
_cell.angle_beta   90.00
_cell.angle_gamma   90.00
#
_symmetry.space_group_name_H-M   'P 1'
#
loop_
_entity.id
_entity.type
_entity.pdbx_description
1 polymer ?
#
loop_
_entity_poly.entity_id
_entity_poly.type
_entity_poly.pdbx_seq_one_letter_code
_entity_poly.pdbx_strand_id
1 'polypeptide(L)' 'MDATPQDIQESIEQLVAYRDRLRQDVIAMGQKLKLPQAKIDRTLADHPELTRLEEVLGQLQSQLSQPQG' A
#
# COMPACT_ATOMS: atom_id res chain seq x y z
N MET A 1 13.09 10.90 20.01
CA MET A 1 11.93 10.11 20.44
C MET A 1 11.79 9.01 19.42
N ASP A 2 12.03 7.77 19.82
CA ASP A 2 11.77 6.62 18.96
C ASP A 2 10.25 6.45 18.85
N ALA A 3 9.76 6.03 17.68
CA ALA A 3 8.34 5.81 17.45
C ALA A 3 7.84 4.66 18.34
N THR A 4 6.70 4.83 19.00
CA THR A 4 6.09 3.77 19.80
C THR A 4 5.47 2.70 18.89
N PRO A 5 5.26 1.46 19.37
CA PRO A 5 4.51 0.46 18.62
C PRO A 5 3.13 0.95 18.14
N GLN A 6 2.48 1.81 18.93
CA GLN A 6 1.20 2.43 18.59
C GLN A 6 1.36 3.41 17.41
N ASP A 7 2.38 4.26 17.42
CA ASP A 7 2.66 5.19 16.31
C ASP A 7 2.93 4.43 14.99
N ILE A 8 3.63 3.29 15.08
CA ILE A 8 3.91 2.42 13.93
C ILE A 8 2.61 1.79 13.43
N GLN A 9 1.77 1.28 14.34
CA GLN A 9 0.48 0.68 13.98
C GLN A 9 -0.46 1.70 13.31
N GLU A 10 -0.59 2.91 13.86
CA GLU A 10 -1.40 3.98 13.25
C GLU A 10 -0.87 4.35 11.86
N SER A 11 0.46 4.42 11.70
CA SER A 11 1.10 4.67 10.39
C SER A 11 0.79 3.57 9.39
N ILE A 12 0.83 2.30 9.80
CA ILE A 12 0.46 1.15 8.96
C ILE A 12 -0.99 1.29 8.49
N GLU A 13 -1.92 1.59 9.40
CA GLU A 13 -3.35 1.72 9.07
C GLU A 13 -3.60 2.83 8.05
N GLN A 14 -2.97 3.98 8.22
CA GLN A 14 -3.07 5.10 7.29
C GLN A 14 -2.51 4.75 5.90
N LEU A 15 -1.35 4.10 5.85
CA LEU A 15 -0.72 3.69 4.59
C LEU A 15 -1.51 2.59 3.87
N VAL A 16 -2.10 1.64 4.60
CA VAL A 16 -3.01 0.63 4.05
C VAL A 16 -4.23 1.29 3.44
N ALA A 17 -4.89 2.18 4.18
CA ALA A 17 -6.06 2.90 3.70
C ALA A 17 -5.74 3.72 2.43
N TYR A 18 -4.55 4.33 2.37
CA TYR A 18 -4.09 5.06 1.20
C TYR A 18 -3.84 4.14 -0.01
N ARG A 19 -3.10 3.03 0.18
CA ARG A 19 -2.83 2.03 -0.85
C ARG A 19 -4.13 1.50 -1.46
N ASP A 20 -5.12 1.19 -0.62
CA ASP A 20 -6.39 0.60 -1.08
C ASP A 20 -7.21 1.60 -1.90
N ARG A 21 -7.23 2.88 -1.50
CA ARG A 21 -7.86 3.95 -2.30
C ARG A 21 -7.16 4.12 -3.66
N LEU A 22 -5.83 4.19 -3.67
CA LEU A 22 -5.08 4.33 -4.92
C LEU A 22 -5.33 3.14 -5.87
N ARG A 23 -5.36 1.92 -5.34
CA ARG A 23 -5.71 0.72 -6.10
C ARG A 23 -7.13 0.82 -6.68
N GLN A 24 -8.11 1.25 -5.89
CA GLN A 24 -9.48 1.45 -6.35
C GLN A 24 -9.58 2.52 -7.44
N ASP A 25 -8.84 3.62 -7.33
CA ASP A 25 -8.83 4.68 -8.33
C ASP A 25 -8.29 4.19 -9.68
N VAL A 26 -7.21 3.40 -9.67
CA VAL A 26 -6.66 2.78 -10.88
C VAL A 26 -7.67 1.82 -11.52
N ILE A 27 -8.34 0.99 -10.71
CA ILE A 27 -9.37 0.06 -11.20
C ILE A 27 -10.55 0.83 -11.80
N ALA A 28 -11.08 1.81 -11.07
CA ALA A 28 -12.23 2.61 -11.48
C ALA A 28 -11.92 3.38 -12.78
N MET A 29 -10.72 3.94 -12.91
CA MET A 29 -10.28 4.59 -14.13
C MET A 29 -10.19 3.60 -15.29
N GLY A 30 -9.56 2.44 -15.08
CA GLY A 30 -9.43 1.40 -16.11
C GLY A 30 -10.78 0.90 -16.60
N GLN A 31 -11.73 0.69 -15.69
CA GLN A 31 -13.10 0.30 -16.03
C GLN A 31 -13.85 1.41 -16.78
N LYS A 32 -13.72 2.67 -16.34
CA LYS A 32 -14.31 3.84 -17.03
C LYS A 32 -13.80 3.97 -18.47
N LEU A 33 -12.53 3.63 -18.70
CA LEU A 33 -11.91 3.60 -20.03
C LEU A 33 -12.20 2.29 -20.81
N LYS A 34 -12.96 1.36 -20.24
CA LYS A 34 -13.25 0.03 -20.81
C LYS A 34 -11.99 -0.76 -21.18
N LEU A 35 -10.92 -0.61 -20.39
CA LEU A 35 -9.70 -1.39 -20.59
C LEU A 35 -9.95 -2.87 -20.28
N PRO A 36 -9.30 -3.80 -21.01
CA PRO A 36 -9.30 -5.21 -20.62
C PRO A 36 -8.74 -5.39 -19.21
N GLN A 37 -9.31 -6.32 -18.44
CA GLN A 37 -8.89 -6.57 -17.05
C GLN A 37 -7.39 -6.84 -16.94
N ALA A 38 -6.82 -7.63 -17.85
CA ALA A 38 -5.37 -7.90 -17.89
C ALA A 38 -4.50 -6.63 -18.02
N LYS A 39 -4.98 -5.57 -18.66
CA LYS A 39 -4.26 -4.28 -18.70
C LYS A 39 -4.36 -3.56 -17.37
N ILE A 40 -5.51 -3.60 -16.70
CA ILE A 40 -5.71 -3.01 -15.36
C ILE A 40 -4.79 -3.71 -14.36
N ASP A 41 -4.76 -5.04 -14.38
CA ASP A 41 -3.92 -5.85 -13.48
C ASP A 41 -2.43 -5.57 -13.70
N ARG A 42 -2.01 -5.42 -14.97
CA ARG A 42 -0.64 -5.02 -15.29
C ARG A 42 -0.32 -3.61 -14.79
N THR A 43 -1.22 -2.65 -15.00
CA THR A 43 -1.03 -1.28 -14.48
C THR A 43 -0.90 -1.28 -12.96
N LEU A 44 -1.67 -2.10 -12.26
CA LEU A 44 -1.57 -2.26 -10.80
C LEU A 44 -0.24 -2.87 -10.38
N ALA A 45 0.21 -3.93 -11.06
CA ALA A 45 1.48 -4.61 -10.77
C ALA A 45 2.70 -3.73 -11.05
N ASP A 46 2.64 -2.93 -12.11
CA ASP A 46 3.73 -2.04 -12.54
C ASP A 46 3.61 -0.63 -11.89
N HIS A 47 2.67 -0.41 -10.95
CA HIS A 47 2.41 0.93 -10.38
C HIS A 47 3.48 1.31 -9.35
N PRO A 48 4.37 2.28 -9.66
CA PRO A 48 5.56 2.55 -8.84
C PRO A 48 5.22 2.95 -7.40
N GLU A 49 4.12 3.69 -7.20
CA GLU A 49 3.69 4.08 -5.85
C GLU A 49 3.07 2.92 -5.07
N LEU A 50 2.36 1.99 -5.71
CA LEU A 50 1.80 0.84 -5.00
C LEU A 50 2.94 -0.09 -4.55
N THR A 51 3.92 -0.33 -5.42
CA THR A 51 5.14 -1.07 -5.07
C THR A 51 5.86 -0.43 -3.88
N ARG A 52 6.05 0.89 -3.91
CA ARG A 52 6.71 1.60 -2.80
C ARG A 52 5.91 1.51 -1.49
N LEU A 53 4.58 1.60 -1.55
CA LEU A 53 3.72 1.45 -0.38
C LEU A 53 3.84 0.05 0.22
N GLU A 54 3.89 -0.99 -0.61
CA GLU A 54 4.10 -2.38 -0.14
C GLU A 54 5.46 -2.56 0.54
N GLU A 55 6.52 -1.99 -0.02
CA GLU A 55 7.86 -2.03 0.59
C GLU A 55 7.90 -1.34 1.96
N VAL A 56 7.34 -0.12 2.06
CA VAL A 56 7.30 0.63 3.33
C VAL A 56 6.43 -0.09 4.36
N LEU A 57 5.26 -0.60 3.96
CA LEU A 57 4.39 -1.39 4.83
C LEU A 57 5.11 -2.63 5.36
N GLY A 58 5.85 -3.34 4.51
CA GLY A 58 6.65 -4.50 4.92
C GLY A 58 7.74 -4.13 5.95
N GLN A 59 8.38 -2.98 5.78
CA GLN A 59 9.36 -2.47 6.74
C GLN A 59 8.72 -2.13 8.10
N LEU A 60 7.57 -1.44 8.09
CA LEU A 60 6.85 -1.06 9.31
C LEU A 60 6.31 -2.29 10.05
N GLN A 61 5.75 -3.25 9.33
CA GLN A 61 5.28 -4.52 9.90
C GLN A 61 6.43 -5.32 10.51
N SER A 62 7.60 -5.32 9.85
CA SER A 62 8.80 -5.96 10.39
C SER A 62 9.24 -5.29 11.68
N GLN A 63 9.26 -3.95 11.73
CA GLN A 63 9.60 -3.18 12.94
C GLN A 63 8.63 -3.45 14.10
N LEU A 64 7.33 -3.55 13.81
CA LEU A 64 6.31 -3.88 14.82
C LEU A 64 6.45 -5.32 15.35
N SER A 65 6.88 -6.25 14.50
CA SER A 65 7.03 -7.67 14.83
C SER A 65 8.37 -8.02 15.47
N GLN A 66 9.37 -7.13 15.39
CA GLN A 66 10.64 -7.34 16.10
C GLN A 66 10.41 -7.10 17.59
N PRO A 67 10.74 -8.06 18.48
CA PRO A 67 10.76 -7.80 19.89
C PRO A 67 11.82 -6.73 20.15
N GLN A 68 11.37 -5.54 20.58
CA GLN A 68 12.28 -4.56 21.15
C GLN A 68 12.90 -5.22 22.37
N GLY A 69 14.20 -5.53 22.29
CA GLY A 69 14.96 -6.22 23.33
C GLY A 69 14.99 -5.45 24.65
#